data_AF-A0A958PSF1-F1
#
_entry.id   AF-A0A958PSF1-F1
#
_cell.length_a   1.000
_cell.length_b   1.000
_cell.length_c   1.000
_cell.angle_alpha   90.00
_cell.angle_beta   90.00
_cell.angle_gamma   90.00
#
_symmetry.space_group_name_H-M   'P 1'
#
loop_
_entity.id
_entity.type
_entity.pdbx_description
1 polymer ?
#
loop_
_entity_poly.entity_id
_entity_poly.type
_entity_poly.pdbx_seq_one_letter_code
_entity_poly.pdbx_strand_id
1 'polypeptide(L)'
;MKVGLTFILVLSFALISCGTDTGNPQTPAPNAAIGEHPHLNYTENLRHEICQLLSNCLDQVTYSLCSEQFGSLPNLHESLGLSSDFENYNEIIFAEKNKSLQPQSQPANLCLYNIKALSCDNVLVRNSYDEHHPIHPFFPVERLLAPICQESFDDQ
;
A
#
# COMPACT_ATOMS: atom_id res chain seq x y z
N MET A 1 27.72 -77.20 -4.09
CA MET A 1 28.48 -76.06 -3.53
C MET A 1 28.44 -74.96 -4.58
N LYS A 2 27.83 -73.78 -4.44
CA LYS A 2 27.44 -72.91 -3.31
C LYS A 2 26.03 -72.36 -3.56
N VAL A 3 25.28 -72.20 -2.46
CA VAL A 3 23.90 -71.69 -2.36
C VAL A 3 23.93 -70.17 -2.13
N GLY A 4 22.93 -69.44 -2.62
CA GLY A 4 22.68 -68.04 -2.26
C GLY A 4 21.55 -67.45 -3.11
N LEU A 5 20.29 -67.77 -2.82
CA LEU A 5 19.38 -67.15 -1.84
C LEU A 5 18.75 -65.83 -2.35
N THR A 6 17.52 -65.95 -2.84
CA THR A 6 16.59 -64.86 -3.15
C THR A 6 16.24 -64.08 -1.88
N PHE A 7 16.28 -62.75 -1.91
CA PHE A 7 15.65 -61.89 -0.91
C PHE A 7 14.93 -60.72 -1.60
N ILE A 8 13.60 -60.77 -1.60
CA ILE A 8 12.72 -59.62 -1.88
C ILE A 8 12.43 -58.99 -0.51
N LEU A 9 12.79 -57.73 -0.29
CA LEU A 9 12.14 -56.90 0.73
C LEU A 9 12.31 -55.38 0.50
N VAL A 10 11.24 -54.79 -0.05
CA VAL A 10 10.50 -53.62 0.47
C VAL A 10 11.23 -52.27 0.66
N LEU A 11 10.86 -51.33 -0.23
CA LEU A 11 10.25 -50.02 0.06
C LEU A 11 10.87 -49.16 1.17
N SER A 12 11.49 -48.04 0.78
CA SER A 12 11.52 -46.82 1.59
C SER A 12 11.52 -45.60 0.68
N PHE A 13 10.43 -44.84 0.79
CA PHE A 13 10.17 -43.55 0.15
C PHE A 13 11.14 -42.48 0.66
N ALA A 14 11.68 -41.69 -0.28
CA ALA A 14 11.97 -40.26 -0.10
C ALA A 14 11.95 -39.64 -1.51
N LEU A 15 10.75 -39.38 -2.03
CA LEU A 15 10.17 -38.04 -2.07
C LEU A 15 11.08 -36.99 -2.76
N ILE A 16 10.75 -36.78 -4.04
CA ILE A 16 10.57 -35.47 -4.69
C ILE A 16 11.78 -34.53 -4.63
N SER A 17 12.59 -34.58 -5.68
CA SER A 17 13.06 -33.37 -6.36
C SER A 17 12.89 -33.58 -7.86
N CYS A 18 11.65 -33.40 -8.33
CA CYS A 18 11.42 -33.20 -9.74
C CYS A 18 11.70 -31.72 -10.01
N GLY A 19 12.98 -31.39 -10.16
CA GLY A 19 13.37 -30.23 -10.93
C GLY A 19 12.97 -30.49 -12.37
N THR A 20 11.98 -29.76 -12.87
CA THR A 20 11.89 -29.47 -14.30
C THR A 20 11.65 -27.99 -14.47
N ASP A 21 12.76 -27.34 -14.77
CA ASP A 21 12.88 -26.12 -15.56
C ASP A 21 11.80 -26.09 -16.66
N THR A 22 10.83 -25.20 -16.52
CA THR A 22 10.02 -24.73 -17.64
C THR A 22 10.00 -23.22 -17.55
N GLY A 23 10.89 -22.60 -18.31
CA GLY A 23 10.85 -21.18 -18.60
C GLY A 23 9.51 -20.77 -19.19
N ASN A 24 8.78 -19.94 -18.44
CA ASN A 24 7.86 -18.94 -18.96
C ASN A 24 7.77 -17.83 -17.90
N PRO A 25 7.78 -16.53 -18.28
CA PRO A 25 7.63 -15.47 -17.29
C PRO A 25 6.28 -15.66 -16.61
N GLN A 26 6.27 -15.69 -15.28
CA GLN A 26 5.01 -15.59 -14.55
C GLN A 26 4.40 -14.22 -14.89
N THR A 27 3.50 -14.19 -15.88
CA THR A 27 2.38 -13.27 -15.82
C THR A 27 1.78 -13.41 -14.43
N PRO A 28 1.63 -12.32 -13.66
CA PRO A 28 1.03 -12.40 -12.34
C PRO A 28 -0.29 -13.15 -12.44
N ALA A 29 -0.47 -14.19 -11.63
CA ALA A 29 -1.77 -14.84 -11.55
C ALA A 29 -2.80 -13.75 -11.19
N PRO A 30 -3.87 -13.55 -11.98
CA PRO A 30 -4.86 -12.51 -11.69
C PRO A 30 -5.56 -12.72 -10.34
N ASN A 31 -5.43 -13.93 -9.76
CA ASN A 31 -6.21 -14.40 -8.62
C ASN A 31 -5.32 -15.06 -7.56
N ALA A 32 -4.13 -14.53 -7.28
CA ALA A 32 -3.58 -14.75 -5.94
C ALA A 32 -4.57 -14.10 -4.98
N ALA A 33 -5.37 -14.92 -4.28
CA ALA A 33 -6.33 -14.45 -3.29
C ALA A 33 -5.57 -13.59 -2.27
N ILE A 34 -5.61 -12.28 -2.47
CA ILE A 34 -5.24 -11.30 -1.47
C ILE A 34 -6.28 -11.53 -0.39
N GLY A 35 -5.89 -12.16 0.71
CA GLY A 35 -6.80 -12.43 1.82
C GLY A 35 -7.54 -11.14 2.18
N GLU A 36 -8.86 -11.20 2.26
CA GLU A 36 -9.75 -10.16 2.78
C GLU A 36 -9.46 -9.94 4.27
N HIS A 37 -8.28 -9.42 4.58
CA HIS A 37 -8.04 -8.83 5.88
C HIS A 37 -8.57 -7.39 5.78
N PRO A 38 -9.51 -6.97 6.63
CA PRO A 38 -9.77 -5.55 6.77
C PRO A 38 -8.43 -4.89 7.10
N HIS A 39 -8.01 -3.97 6.25
CA HIS A 39 -6.85 -3.13 6.52
C HIS A 39 -7.23 -2.23 7.69
N LEU A 40 -7.10 -2.74 8.91
CA LEU A 40 -7.12 -1.88 10.07
C LEU A 40 -5.87 -0.99 9.95
N ASN A 41 -6.10 0.32 9.89
CA ASN A 41 -5.09 1.37 9.81
C ASN A 41 -4.55 1.65 8.38
N TYR A 42 -5.35 1.42 7.33
CA TYR A 42 -5.02 1.86 5.96
C TYR A 42 -4.68 3.35 5.91
N THR A 43 -5.51 4.21 6.50
CA THR A 43 -5.37 5.67 6.43
C THR A 43 -4.09 6.12 7.14
N GLU A 44 -3.74 5.45 8.24
CA GLU A 44 -2.48 5.66 8.95
C GLU A 44 -1.27 5.19 8.15
N ASN A 45 -1.36 4.02 7.51
CA ASN A 45 -0.32 3.52 6.62
C ASN A 45 -0.12 4.45 5.44
N LEU A 46 -1.19 4.95 4.82
CA LEU A 46 -1.10 5.88 3.70
C LEU A 46 -0.35 7.15 4.10
N ARG A 47 -0.66 7.73 5.26
CA ARG A 47 0.09 8.87 5.82
C ARG A 47 1.56 8.52 6.00
N HIS A 48 1.86 7.36 6.59
CA HIS A 48 3.23 6.91 6.80
C HIS A 48 4.02 6.84 5.48
N GLU A 49 3.45 6.18 4.47
CA GLU A 49 4.13 5.98 3.18
C GLU A 49 4.34 7.31 2.43
N ILE A 50 3.36 8.21 2.44
CA ILE A 50 3.51 9.54 1.84
C ILE A 50 4.61 10.31 2.58
N CYS A 51 4.57 10.35 3.92
CA CYS A 51 5.57 11.11 4.67
C CYS A 51 6.97 10.52 4.55
N GLN A 52 7.12 9.20 4.44
CA GLN A 52 8.41 8.59 4.12
C GLN A 52 8.89 9.02 2.73
N LEU A 53 8.04 8.89 1.71
CA LEU A 53 8.36 9.30 0.33
C LEU A 53 8.81 10.76 0.27
N LEU A 54 8.01 11.68 0.83
CA LEU A 54 8.32 13.11 0.78
C LEU A 54 9.60 13.44 1.55
N SER A 55 9.83 12.83 2.71
CA SER A 55 11.07 13.06 3.48
C SER A 55 12.32 12.51 2.81
N ASN A 56 12.20 11.47 1.98
CA ASN A 56 13.31 10.92 1.21
C ASN A 56 13.59 11.72 -0.08
N CYS A 57 12.58 12.40 -0.62
CA CYS A 57 12.66 13.06 -1.92
C CYS A 57 12.81 14.58 -1.86
N LEU A 58 12.42 15.21 -0.75
CA LEU A 58 12.39 16.66 -0.59
C LEU A 58 13.23 17.06 0.62
N ASP A 59 14.40 17.65 0.40
CA ASP A 59 15.37 17.99 1.46
C ASP A 59 14.80 18.89 2.56
N GLN A 60 13.77 19.68 2.24
CA GLN A 60 13.09 20.60 3.17
C GLN A 60 12.09 19.88 4.10
N VAL A 61 11.72 18.63 3.78
CA VAL A 61 10.68 17.86 4.47
C VAL A 61 11.32 16.81 5.36
N THR A 62 10.99 16.83 6.66
CA THR A 62 11.28 15.71 7.55
C THR A 62 10.04 14.85 7.72
N TYR A 63 10.23 13.56 8.04
CA TYR A 63 9.11 12.68 8.35
C TYR A 63 8.24 13.23 9.50
N SER A 64 8.86 13.76 10.57
CA SER A 64 8.13 14.33 11.71
C SER A 64 7.28 15.52 11.29
N LEU A 65 7.87 16.46 10.55
CA LEU A 65 7.17 17.64 10.03
C LEU A 65 5.97 17.23 9.18
N CYS A 66 6.17 16.31 8.24
CA CYS A 66 5.08 15.79 7.43
C CYS A 66 4.01 15.14 8.31
N SER A 67 4.37 14.18 9.16
CA SER A 67 3.41 13.42 9.95
C SER A 67 2.58 14.28 10.91
N GLU A 68 3.18 15.33 11.49
CA GLU A 68 2.51 16.27 12.38
C GLU A 68 1.50 17.14 11.64
N GLN A 69 1.85 17.62 10.44
CA GLN A 69 0.99 18.51 9.66
C GLN A 69 -0.04 17.76 8.80
N PHE A 70 0.23 16.52 8.43
CA PHE A 70 -0.62 15.73 7.54
C PHE A 70 -2.03 15.55 8.09
N GLY A 71 -2.14 15.32 9.40
CA GLY A 71 -3.42 15.09 10.07
C GLY A 71 -4.39 16.26 9.99
N SER A 72 -3.88 17.49 9.87
CA SER A 72 -4.70 18.70 9.76
C SER A 72 -4.98 19.12 8.32
N LEU A 73 -4.53 18.36 7.32
CA LEU A 73 -4.75 18.70 5.92
C LEU A 73 -6.24 18.61 5.58
N PRO A 74 -6.84 19.71 5.10
CA PRO A 74 -8.22 19.72 4.65
C PRO A 74 -8.34 19.12 3.24
N ASN A 75 -9.57 18.85 2.81
CA ASN A 75 -9.94 18.46 1.43
C ASN A 75 -9.30 17.18 0.87
N LEU A 76 -8.60 16.39 1.71
CA LEU A 76 -8.08 15.09 1.27
C LEU A 76 -9.17 14.05 1.03
N HIS A 77 -10.39 14.27 1.54
CA HIS A 77 -11.52 13.38 1.32
C HIS A 77 -11.82 13.20 -0.18
N GLU A 78 -11.83 14.28 -0.99
CA GLU A 78 -12.12 14.18 -2.43
C GLU A 78 -11.06 13.35 -3.16
N SER A 79 -9.79 13.52 -2.77
CA SER A 79 -8.66 12.78 -3.34
C SER A 79 -8.67 11.29 -3.02
N LEU A 80 -9.47 10.90 -2.02
CA LEU A 80 -9.66 9.52 -1.57
C LEU A 80 -11.03 8.95 -1.99
N GLY A 81 -11.83 9.72 -2.75
CA GLY A 81 -13.18 9.32 -3.14
C GLY A 81 -14.19 9.32 -2.00
N LEU A 82 -13.98 10.14 -0.98
CA LEU A 82 -14.87 10.23 0.18
C LEU A 82 -15.80 11.44 0.08
N SER A 83 -16.92 11.37 0.80
CA SER A 83 -17.82 12.51 0.98
C SER A 83 -17.12 13.69 1.67
N SER A 84 -17.68 14.89 1.52
CA SER A 84 -17.19 16.11 2.17
C SER A 84 -17.43 16.18 3.68
N ASP A 85 -17.85 15.09 4.31
CA ASP A 85 -18.14 15.01 5.75
C ASP A 85 -16.87 14.98 6.61
N PHE A 86 -15.70 14.81 6.00
CA PHE A 86 -14.41 14.82 6.67
C PHE A 86 -13.68 16.14 6.44
N GLU A 87 -13.60 16.99 7.46
CA GLU A 87 -12.97 18.31 7.40
C GLU A 87 -11.45 18.21 7.25
N ASN A 88 -10.84 17.16 7.82
CA ASN A 88 -9.40 16.95 7.83
C ASN A 88 -9.04 15.45 7.86
N TYR A 89 -7.77 15.15 7.57
CA TYR A 89 -7.29 13.76 7.50
C TYR A 89 -7.42 12.97 8.81
N ASN A 90 -7.29 13.62 9.97
CA ASN A 90 -7.47 12.95 11.27
C ASN A 90 -8.89 12.43 11.47
N GLU A 91 -9.90 13.08 10.90
CA GLU A 91 -11.28 12.59 10.95
C GLU A 91 -11.47 11.32 10.11
N ILE A 92 -10.77 11.21 8.98
CA ILE A 92 -10.75 9.99 8.16
C ILE A 92 -10.10 8.85 8.95
N ILE A 93 -8.96 9.09 9.60
CA ILE A 93 -8.31 8.12 10.50
C ILE A 93 -9.27 7.68 11.61
N PHE A 94 -9.96 8.63 12.24
CA PHE A 94 -10.90 8.34 13.33
C PHE A 94 -12.09 7.51 12.83
N ALA A 95 -12.65 7.83 11.68
CA ALA A 95 -13.75 7.10 11.07
C ALA A 95 -13.36 5.67 10.69
N GLU A 96 -12.16 5.48 10.14
CA GLU A 96 -11.61 4.15 9.86
C GLU A 96 -11.43 3.34 11.16
N LYS A 97 -10.80 3.95 12.18
CA LYS A 97 -10.56 3.30 13.48
C LYS A 97 -11.85 2.88 14.17
N ASN A 98 -12.92 3.66 14.00
CA ASN A 98 -14.24 3.37 14.54
C ASN A 98 -15.08 2.47 13.63
N LYS A 99 -14.55 2.05 12.48
CA LYS A 99 -15.19 1.21 11.47
C LYS A 99 -16.43 1.84 10.82
N SER A 100 -16.62 3.16 10.96
CA SER A 100 -17.65 3.89 10.21
C SER A 100 -17.21 4.16 8.78
N LEU A 101 -15.91 4.09 8.52
CA LEU A 101 -15.32 4.08 7.19
C LEU A 101 -14.50 2.81 7.01
N GLN A 102 -14.56 2.18 5.84
CA GLN A 102 -13.78 0.97 5.54
C GLN A 102 -13.09 1.12 4.17
N PRO A 103 -11.77 0.87 4.11
CA PRO A 103 -11.06 0.89 2.84
C PRO A 103 -11.43 -0.31 1.97
N GLN A 104 -11.61 -0.09 0.67
CA GLN A 104 -11.81 -1.16 -0.30
C GLN A 104 -10.50 -1.91 -0.49
N SER A 105 -10.45 -3.19 -0.11
CA SER A 105 -9.21 -3.97 -0.01
C SER A 105 -8.30 -3.87 -1.24
N GLN A 106 -8.83 -4.07 -2.45
CA GLN A 106 -8.02 -4.08 -3.66
C GLN A 106 -7.58 -2.66 -4.10
N PRO A 107 -8.48 -1.67 -4.26
CA PRO A 107 -8.09 -0.28 -4.57
C PRO A 107 -7.17 0.35 -3.53
N ALA A 108 -7.44 0.16 -2.23
CA ALA A 108 -6.59 0.66 -1.15
C ALA A 108 -5.17 0.08 -1.21
N ASN A 109 -5.05 -1.24 -1.46
CA ASN A 109 -3.76 -1.88 -1.67
C ASN A 109 -3.02 -1.31 -2.88
N LEU A 110 -3.74 -1.10 -3.99
CA LEU A 110 -3.16 -0.54 -5.20
C LEU A 110 -2.69 0.90 -4.99
N CYS A 111 -3.45 1.73 -4.27
CA CYS A 111 -3.04 3.07 -3.87
C CYS A 111 -1.72 3.03 -3.09
N LEU A 112 -1.63 2.23 -2.02
CA LEU A 112 -0.40 2.12 -1.22
C LEU A 112 0.78 1.63 -2.06
N TYR A 113 0.56 0.62 -2.90
CA TYR A 113 1.59 0.11 -3.80
C TYR A 113 2.09 1.19 -4.76
N ASN A 114 1.18 1.94 -5.37
CA ASN A 114 1.51 2.99 -6.33
C ASN A 114 2.26 4.14 -5.66
N ILE A 115 1.84 4.58 -4.46
CA ILE A 115 2.56 5.61 -3.68
C ILE A 115 4.01 5.17 -3.40
N LYS A 116 4.21 3.91 -2.97
CA LYS A 116 5.54 3.34 -2.73
C LYS A 116 6.42 3.26 -3.97
N ALA A 117 5.81 3.10 -5.14
CA ALA A 117 6.50 2.98 -6.41
C ALA A 117 6.92 4.32 -7.02
N LEU A 118 6.46 5.46 -6.47
CA LEU A 118 6.83 6.77 -6.97
C LEU A 118 8.30 7.07 -6.68
N SER A 119 8.97 7.66 -7.67
CA SER A 119 10.34 8.16 -7.53
C SER A 119 10.36 9.65 -7.20
N CYS A 120 11.50 10.14 -6.71
CA CYS A 120 11.70 11.56 -6.43
C CYS A 120 11.68 12.47 -7.68
N ASP A 121 11.89 11.89 -8.86
CA ASP A 121 11.76 12.61 -10.14
C ASP A 121 10.31 12.78 -10.58
N ASN A 122 9.36 12.09 -9.93
CA ASN A 122 7.95 12.22 -10.24
C ASN A 122 7.47 13.66 -9.94
N VAL A 123 6.85 14.30 -10.93
CA VAL A 123 6.37 15.69 -10.81
C VAL A 123 5.35 15.87 -9.70
N LEU A 124 4.51 14.86 -9.41
CA LEU A 124 3.54 14.91 -8.33
C LEU A 124 4.25 14.94 -6.98
N VAL A 125 5.30 14.14 -6.79
CA VAL A 125 6.11 14.13 -5.57
C VAL A 125 6.81 15.47 -5.37
N ARG A 126 7.45 15.99 -6.42
CA ARG A 126 8.17 17.28 -6.37
C ARG A 126 7.27 18.46 -6.06
N ASN A 127 6.00 18.38 -6.45
CA ASN A 127 5.01 19.44 -6.24
C ASN A 127 4.13 19.19 -5.03
N SER A 128 4.39 18.18 -4.20
CA SER A 128 3.58 17.83 -3.01
C SER A 128 3.88 18.72 -1.79
N TYR A 129 4.80 19.67 -1.90
CA TYR A 129 5.21 20.57 -0.81
C TYR A 129 5.36 22.00 -1.32
N ASP A 130 4.80 22.95 -0.59
CA ASP A 130 4.89 24.39 -0.82
C ASP A 130 5.16 25.12 0.50
N GLU A 131 6.42 25.46 0.76
CA GLU A 131 6.83 26.16 1.99
C GLU A 131 6.24 27.57 2.14
N HIS A 132 5.68 28.13 1.06
CA HIS A 132 5.05 29.45 1.06
C HIS A 132 3.54 29.37 1.29
N HIS A 133 2.96 28.17 1.35
CA HIS A 133 1.55 28.02 1.64
C HIS A 133 1.25 28.44 3.10
N PRO A 134 0.33 29.40 3.33
CA PRO A 134 0.27 30.15 4.59
C PRO A 134 -0.16 29.34 5.81
N ILE A 135 -0.78 28.17 5.62
CA ILE A 135 -1.34 27.35 6.70
C ILE A 135 -0.90 25.89 6.59
N HIS A 136 -0.89 25.34 5.37
CA HIS A 136 -0.64 23.92 5.12
C HIS A 136 0.39 23.70 4.01
N PRO A 137 1.69 23.62 4.32
CA PRO A 137 2.73 23.37 3.33
C PRO A 137 2.54 22.08 2.51
N PHE A 138 1.82 21.09 3.04
CA PHE A 138 1.50 19.83 2.37
C PHE A 138 0.13 19.83 1.67
N PHE A 139 -0.55 20.97 1.57
CA PHE A 139 -1.82 21.07 0.83
C PHE A 139 -1.75 20.46 -0.59
N PRO A 140 -0.66 20.63 -1.36
CA PRO A 140 -0.56 20.04 -2.70
C PRO A 140 -0.56 18.51 -2.77
N VAL A 141 -0.44 17.78 -1.64
CA VAL A 141 -0.53 16.31 -1.59
C VAL A 141 -1.86 15.80 -2.16
N GLU A 142 -2.93 16.59 -2.14
CA GLU A 142 -4.19 16.26 -2.82
C GLU A 142 -3.95 15.83 -4.29
N ARG A 143 -3.03 16.49 -4.99
CA ARG A 143 -2.73 16.23 -6.41
C ARG A 143 -1.92 14.96 -6.61
N LEU A 144 -1.19 14.54 -5.59
CA LEU A 144 -0.51 13.25 -5.56
C LEU A 144 -1.54 12.13 -5.40
N LEU A 145 -2.52 12.32 -4.51
CA LEU A 145 -3.46 11.27 -4.12
C LEU A 145 -4.60 11.09 -5.12
N ALA A 146 -5.18 12.18 -5.65
CA ALA A 146 -6.33 12.10 -6.55
C ALA A 146 -6.14 11.12 -7.74
N PRO A 147 -5.03 11.11 -8.49
CA PRO A 147 -4.88 10.14 -9.58
C PRO A 147 -4.54 8.71 -9.13
N ILE A 148 -4.27 8.47 -7.84
CA ILE A 148 -3.71 7.21 -7.32
C ILE A 148 -4.69 6.47 -6.39
N CYS A 149 -5.51 7.21 -5.63
CA CYS A 149 -6.21 6.71 -4.45
C CYS A 149 -7.71 7.04 -4.42
N GLN A 150 -8.26 7.56 -5.52
CA GLN A 150 -9.65 8.03 -5.57
C GLN A 150 -10.71 6.94 -5.35
N GLU A 151 -10.37 5.66 -5.45
CA GLU A 151 -11.30 4.54 -5.24
C GLU A 151 -10.96 3.75 -3.96
N SER A 152 -10.15 4.32 -3.06
CA SER A 152 -9.62 3.57 -1.91
C SER A 152 -10.68 3.22 -0.86
N PHE A 153 -11.88 3.79 -0.92
CA PHE A 153 -12.95 3.59 0.05
C PHE A 153 -14.29 3.28 -0.64
N ASP A 154 -15.17 2.59 0.09
CA ASP A 154 -16.54 2.33 -0.36
C ASP A 154 -17.39 3.59 -0.16
N ASP A 155 -18.07 4.04 -1.21
CA ASP A 155 -19.27 4.88 -1.08
C ASP A 155 -20.35 4.03 -0.41
N GLN A 156 -20.54 4.18 0.90
CA GLN A 156 -21.66 3.56 1.63
C GLN A 156 -22.97 4.31 1.40
#